data_AF-A0AA41MQP0-F1
#
_entry.id   AF-A0AA41MQP0-F1
#
_cell.length_a   1.000
_cell.length_b   1.000
_cell.length_c   1.000
_cell.angle_alpha   90.00
_cell.angle_beta   90.00
_cell.angle_gamma   90.00
#
_symmetry.space_group_name_H-M   'P 1'
#
loop_
_entity.id
_entity.type
_entity.pdbx_description
1 polymer ?
#
loop_
_entity_poly.entity_id
_entity_poly.type
_entity_poly.pdbx_seq_one_letter_code
_entity_poly.pdbx_strand_id
1 'polypeptide(L)'
;MAEEEQRKKIPLVPENLLKKRKAYQALKATQAKQALLAKKERKGKQFRFKRLESFLHDSWWKKRDQKIFSGVFVKVTPKSLKMLRIVEPYMTWGFPNLKSVQELTLKRGQAKIKNKTIPLTDNTVIEEHLGRFDVICLEDLIHEIAFPGKYFWEISRFFCPFHLSVARHATKNRVGFLKEMGLPGYQGERINQLICQLN
;
A
#
# COMPACT_ATOMS: atom_id res chain seq x y z
N MET A 1 31.20 -74.75 -47.83
CA MET A 1 31.24 -74.15 -46.49
C MET A 1 31.43 -72.65 -46.69
N ALA A 2 30.36 -71.93 -47.02
CA ALA A 2 29.45 -71.25 -46.08
C ALA A 2 29.90 -69.79 -45.85
N GLU A 3 29.24 -68.90 -46.60
CA GLU A 3 28.89 -67.49 -46.32
C GLU A 3 30.01 -66.49 -46.00
N GLU A 4 30.56 -65.85 -47.04
CA GLU A 4 31.07 -64.48 -46.90
C GLU A 4 29.86 -63.52 -46.81
N GLU A 5 29.53 -63.11 -45.59
CA GLU A 5 28.58 -62.04 -45.32
C GLU A 5 28.92 -60.80 -46.15
N GLN A 6 28.11 -60.51 -47.16
CA GLN A 6 28.09 -59.20 -47.80
C GLN A 6 27.65 -58.17 -46.75
N ARG A 7 28.62 -57.56 -46.06
CA ARG A 7 28.40 -56.38 -45.23
C ARG A 7 27.81 -55.28 -46.11
N LYS A 8 26.48 -55.12 -46.05
CA LYS A 8 25.74 -54.03 -46.69
C LYS A 8 26.38 -52.71 -46.26
N LYS A 9 27.09 -52.04 -47.17
CA LYS A 9 27.66 -50.71 -46.94
C LYS A 9 26.50 -49.76 -46.67
N ILE A 10 26.35 -49.35 -45.42
CA ILE A 10 25.33 -48.37 -45.01
C ILE A 10 25.65 -47.06 -45.75
N PRO A 11 24.67 -46.39 -46.38
CA PRO A 11 24.91 -45.11 -47.03
C PRO A 11 25.49 -44.13 -46.02
N LEU A 12 26.69 -43.62 -46.27
CA LEU A 12 27.34 -42.63 -45.42
C LEU A 12 26.48 -41.36 -45.45
N VAL A 13 25.82 -41.08 -44.32
CA VAL A 13 24.97 -39.90 -44.17
C VAL A 13 25.83 -38.65 -44.41
N PRO A 14 25.45 -37.76 -45.34
CA PRO A 14 26.20 -36.55 -45.63
C PRO A 14 26.53 -35.77 -44.36
N GLU A 15 27.79 -35.36 -44.17
CA GLU A 15 28.24 -34.66 -42.95
C GLU A 15 27.43 -33.41 -42.64
N ASN A 16 26.90 -32.73 -43.66
CA ASN A 16 26.03 -31.57 -43.51
C ASN A 16 24.70 -31.90 -42.81
N LEU A 17 24.15 -33.10 -43.01
CA LEU A 17 22.95 -33.55 -42.32
C LEU A 17 23.26 -33.93 -40.86
N LEU A 18 24.43 -34.51 -40.60
CA LEU A 18 24.91 -34.79 -39.24
C LEU A 18 25.15 -33.50 -38.45
N LYS A 19 25.75 -32.48 -39.06
CA LYS A 19 25.93 -31.14 -38.47
C LYS A 19 24.59 -30.46 -38.16
N LYS A 20 23.63 -30.53 -39.09
CA LYS A 20 22.25 -30.03 -38.87
C LYS A 20 21.53 -30.77 -37.75
N ARG A 21 21.68 -32.10 -37.64
CA ARG A 21 21.11 -32.90 -36.54
C ARG A 21 21.70 -32.54 -35.19
N LYS A 22 23.02 -32.36 -35.10
CA LYS A 22 23.70 -31.93 -33.86
C LYS A 22 23.25 -30.53 -33.44
N ALA A 23 23.15 -29.59 -34.37
CA ALA A 23 22.64 -28.25 -34.10
C ALA A 23 21.18 -28.27 -33.62
N TYR A 24 20.31 -29.05 -34.28
CA TYR A 24 18.92 -29.20 -33.88
C TYR A 24 18.76 -29.86 -32.51
N GLN A 25 19.56 -30.89 -32.21
CA GLN A 25 19.58 -31.53 -30.89
C GLN A 25 20.07 -30.57 -29.81
N ALA A 26 21.07 -29.74 -30.09
CA ALA A 26 21.55 -28.70 -29.19
C ALA A 26 20.47 -27.65 -28.91
N LEU A 27 19.78 -27.15 -29.94
CA LEU A 27 18.66 -26.20 -29.80
C LEU A 27 17.49 -26.81 -29.00
N LYS A 28 17.17 -28.08 -29.24
CA LYS A 28 16.10 -28.77 -28.50
C LYS A 28 16.49 -28.98 -27.03
N ALA A 29 17.76 -29.29 -26.76
CA ALA A 29 18.27 -29.43 -25.40
C ALA A 29 18.30 -28.09 -24.65
N THR A 30 18.65 -26.98 -25.30
CA THR A 30 18.61 -25.64 -24.69
C THR A 30 17.18 -25.21 -24.40
N GLN A 31 16.24 -25.44 -25.33
CA GLN A 31 14.83 -25.13 -25.14
C GLN A 31 14.20 -25.97 -24.01
N ALA A 32 14.56 -27.25 -23.91
CA ALA A 32 14.13 -28.12 -22.80
C ALA A 32 14.68 -27.65 -21.44
N LYS A 33 15.95 -27.23 -21.38
CA LYS A 33 16.57 -26.64 -20.18
C LYS A 33 15.87 -25.33 -19.78
N GLN A 34 15.59 -24.44 -20.73
CA GLN A 34 14.86 -23.19 -20.49
C GLN A 34 13.43 -23.45 -19.98
N ALA A 35 12.72 -24.45 -20.54
CA ALA A 35 11.38 -24.82 -20.08
C ALA A 35 11.38 -25.40 -18.65
N LEU A 36 12.41 -26.17 -18.27
CA LEU A 36 12.58 -26.68 -16.91
C LEU A 36 12.89 -25.57 -15.90
N LEU A 37 13.73 -24.60 -16.28
CA LEU A 37 14.01 -23.41 -15.47
C LEU A 37 12.74 -22.57 -15.28
N ALA A 38 11.98 -22.31 -16.35
CA ALA A 38 10.70 -21.60 -16.27
C ALA A 38 9.66 -22.34 -15.40
N LYS A 39 9.62 -23.68 -15.44
CA LYS A 39 8.78 -24.49 -14.53
C LYS A 39 9.25 -24.41 -13.08
N LYS A 40 10.57 -24.38 -12.81
CA LYS A 40 11.12 -24.15 -11.46
C LYS A 40 10.77 -22.76 -10.93
N GLU A 41 10.89 -21.71 -11.74
CA GLU A 41 10.48 -20.35 -11.38
C GLU A 41 8.97 -20.25 -11.10
N ARG A 42 8.14 -20.96 -11.87
CA ARG A 42 6.69 -21.07 -11.60
C ARG A 42 6.37 -21.87 -10.34
N LYS A 43 7.13 -22.92 -9.99
CA LYS A 43 6.97 -23.65 -8.72
C LYS A 43 7.40 -22.84 -7.50
N GLY A 44 8.41 -21.97 -7.62
CA GLY A 44 8.79 -21.01 -6.58
C GLY A 44 7.77 -19.88 -6.39
N LYS A 45 7.10 -19.48 -7.48
CA LYS A 45 5.84 -18.72 -7.43
C LYS A 45 4.67 -19.67 -7.22
N GLN A 46 4.66 -20.38 -6.10
CA GLN A 46 3.38 -20.79 -5.55
C GLN A 46 2.55 -19.50 -5.50
N PHE A 47 1.44 -19.43 -6.24
CA PHE A 47 0.39 -18.47 -5.92
C PHE A 47 -0.06 -18.89 -4.52
N ARG A 48 0.69 -18.46 -3.50
CA ARG A 48 0.17 -18.32 -2.16
C ARG A 48 -1.02 -17.43 -2.42
N PHE A 49 -2.22 -17.97 -2.28
CA PHE A 49 -3.41 -17.16 -2.14
C PHE A 49 -3.11 -16.27 -0.93
N LYS A 50 -2.48 -15.14 -1.21
CA LYS A 50 -2.34 -14.04 -0.30
C LYS A 50 -3.77 -13.58 -0.18
N ARG A 51 -4.43 -14.11 0.86
CA ARG A 51 -5.70 -13.60 1.39
C ARG A 51 -5.62 -12.08 1.24
N LEU A 52 -6.62 -11.47 0.63
CA LEU A 52 -6.65 -10.05 0.25
C LEU A 52 -6.16 -9.12 1.40
N GLU A 53 -6.32 -9.59 2.64
CA GLU A 53 -5.79 -9.06 3.90
C GLU A 53 -4.27 -8.84 3.92
N SER A 54 -3.45 -9.76 3.40
CA SER A 54 -1.98 -9.64 3.39
C SER A 54 -1.45 -8.52 2.49
N PHE A 55 -2.21 -8.09 1.48
CA PHE A 55 -1.84 -6.95 0.64
C PHE A 55 -2.11 -5.61 1.33
N LEU A 56 -3.11 -5.57 2.22
CA LEU A 56 -3.43 -4.41 3.05
C LEU A 56 -2.48 -4.31 4.26
N HIS A 57 -2.03 -5.45 4.78
CA HIS A 57 -1.18 -5.53 5.97
C HIS A 57 0.31 -5.18 5.73
N ASP A 58 0.84 -5.33 4.51
CA ASP A 58 2.29 -5.20 4.27
C ASP A 58 2.77 -3.89 3.64
N SER A 59 1.92 -3.12 2.95
CA SER A 59 2.42 -2.00 2.11
C SER A 59 1.94 -0.60 2.51
N TRP A 60 0.71 -0.45 3.01
CA TRP A 60 0.15 0.86 3.36
C TRP A 60 0.08 1.11 4.88
N TRP A 61 -0.31 0.11 5.69
CA TRP A 61 -0.42 0.25 7.16
C TRP A 61 0.92 0.14 7.89
N LYS A 62 1.76 -0.83 7.49
CA LYS A 62 3.05 -1.15 8.14
C LYS A 62 4.06 0.02 8.18
N LYS A 63 3.87 1.03 7.33
CA LYS A 63 4.74 2.22 7.21
C LYS A 63 4.13 3.54 7.73
N ARG A 64 2.81 3.61 7.98
CA ARG A 64 2.15 4.85 8.41
C ARG A 64 1.84 4.89 9.92
N ASP A 65 1.45 3.77 10.52
CA ASP A 65 1.07 3.72 11.94
C ASP A 65 2.04 2.87 12.76
N GLN A 66 3.13 3.48 13.22
CA GLN A 66 4.03 2.86 14.20
C GLN A 66 3.79 3.36 15.63
N LYS A 67 2.92 4.36 15.82
CA LYS A 67 2.71 5.03 17.10
C LYS A 67 1.25 4.95 17.50
N ILE A 68 1.02 4.67 18.79
CA ILE A 68 -0.31 4.73 19.41
C ILE A 68 -0.80 6.18 19.34
N PHE A 69 -2.07 6.38 18.98
CA PHE A 69 -2.68 7.69 18.70
C PHE A 69 -2.16 8.35 17.41
N SER A 70 -2.18 7.63 16.30
CA SER A 70 -2.03 8.22 14.97
C SER A 70 -3.38 8.25 14.23
N GLY A 71 -3.61 9.32 13.47
CA GLY A 71 -4.83 9.53 12.70
C GLY A 71 -4.55 9.82 11.24
N VAL A 72 -5.40 9.29 10.35
CA VAL A 72 -5.35 9.54 8.91
C VAL A 72 -6.78 9.69 8.38
N PHE A 73 -7.00 10.65 7.49
CA PHE A 73 -8.26 10.79 6.78
C PHE A 73 -8.38 9.76 5.65
N VAL A 74 -9.50 9.05 5.62
CA VAL A 74 -9.77 7.99 4.63
C VAL A 74 -11.12 8.24 3.97
N LYS A 75 -11.13 8.26 2.64
CA LYS A 75 -12.38 8.31 1.86
C LYS A 75 -13.13 7.00 1.99
N VAL A 76 -14.39 7.10 2.38
CA VAL A 76 -15.29 5.96 2.51
C VAL A 76 -15.67 5.48 1.11
N THR A 77 -15.26 4.25 0.80
CA THR A 77 -15.67 3.51 -0.40
C THR A 77 -16.11 2.11 0.03
N PRO A 78 -16.87 1.34 -0.77
CA PRO A 78 -17.24 -0.04 -0.42
C PRO A 78 -16.03 -0.94 -0.12
N LYS A 79 -14.90 -0.68 -0.78
CA LYS A 79 -13.62 -1.37 -0.52
C LYS A 79 -13.00 -0.93 0.81
N SER A 80 -12.96 0.38 1.06
CA SER A 80 -12.46 0.94 2.33
C SER A 80 -13.28 0.40 3.51
N LEU A 81 -14.61 0.35 3.41
CA LEU A 81 -15.49 -0.17 4.45
C LEU A 81 -15.21 -1.63 4.82
N LYS A 82 -15.02 -2.50 3.82
CA LYS A 82 -14.64 -3.90 4.05
C LYS A 82 -13.30 -4.01 4.78
N MET A 83 -12.35 -3.16 4.42
CA MET A 83 -11.05 -3.08 5.10
C MET A 83 -11.20 -2.58 6.54
N LEU A 84 -11.99 -1.52 6.78
CA LEU A 84 -12.21 -0.97 8.12
C LEU A 84 -12.83 -2.01 9.07
N ARG A 85 -13.69 -2.90 8.59
CA ARG A 85 -14.25 -4.01 9.38
C ARG A 85 -13.20 -5.03 9.84
N ILE A 86 -12.14 -5.22 9.07
CA ILE A 86 -11.05 -6.15 9.45
C ILE A 86 -10.16 -5.54 10.53
N VAL A 87 -9.91 -4.23 10.44
CA VAL A 87 -9.06 -3.49 11.39
C VAL A 87 -9.85 -2.92 12.58
N GLU A 88 -11.17 -3.08 12.59
CA GLU A 88 -12.10 -2.67 13.66
C GLU A 88 -11.63 -2.99 15.09
N PRO A 89 -11.10 -4.19 15.41
CA PRO A 89 -10.64 -4.49 16.77
C PRO A 89 -9.39 -3.72 17.20
N TYR A 90 -8.69 -3.03 16.28
CA TYR A 90 -7.44 -2.31 16.57
C TYR A 90 -7.57 -0.80 16.48
N MET A 91 -8.65 -0.28 15.89
CA MET A 91 -8.79 1.16 15.63
C MET A 91 -10.19 1.66 15.93
N THR A 92 -10.27 2.92 16.35
CA THR A 92 -11.51 3.68 16.43
C THR A 92 -11.63 4.59 15.22
N TRP A 93 -12.78 4.59 14.56
CA TRP A 93 -13.03 5.45 13.39
C TRP A 93 -14.44 6.05 13.44
N GLY A 94 -14.63 7.17 12.75
CA GLY A 94 -15.90 7.89 12.75
C GLY A 94 -15.88 9.02 11.73
N PHE A 95 -16.94 9.83 11.73
CA PHE A 95 -17.05 10.97 10.82
C PHE A 95 -16.59 12.26 11.52
N PRO A 96 -15.51 12.88 11.04
CA PRO A 96 -15.03 14.13 11.61
C PRO A 96 -15.95 15.29 11.19
N ASN A 97 -16.14 16.25 12.09
CA ASN A 97 -16.79 17.53 11.75
C ASN A 97 -15.76 18.50 11.14
N LEU A 98 -16.26 19.53 10.44
CA LEU A 98 -15.40 20.54 9.79
C LEU A 98 -14.43 21.19 10.79
N LYS A 99 -14.90 21.47 12.01
CA LYS A 99 -14.10 22.04 13.09
C LYS A 99 -12.92 21.13 13.49
N SER A 100 -13.15 19.82 13.59
CA SER A 100 -12.14 18.83 13.97
C SER A 100 -11.12 18.65 12.84
N VAL A 101 -11.55 18.66 11.58
CA VAL A 101 -10.64 18.64 10.42
C VAL A 101 -9.77 19.89 10.41
N GLN A 102 -10.37 21.07 10.63
CA GLN A 102 -9.68 22.34 10.67
C GLN A 102 -8.65 22.38 11.82
N GLU A 103 -9.05 22.02 13.04
CA GLU A 103 -8.13 22.03 14.18
C GLU A 103 -6.98 21.02 14.03
N LEU A 104 -7.23 19.83 13.45
CA LEU A 104 -6.19 18.85 13.19
C LEU A 104 -5.19 19.34 12.15
N THR A 105 -5.70 19.89 11.05
CA THR A 105 -4.87 20.41 9.96
C THR A 105 -4.05 21.60 10.43
N LEU A 106 -4.63 22.53 11.19
CA LEU A 106 -3.92 23.72 11.65
C LEU A 106 -2.90 23.41 12.76
N LYS A 107 -3.25 22.59 13.76
CA LYS A 107 -2.35 22.34 14.90
C LYS A 107 -1.29 21.28 14.62
N ARG A 108 -1.61 20.29 13.77
CA ARG A 108 -0.79 19.09 13.57
C ARG A 108 -0.54 18.76 12.10
N GLY A 109 -0.96 19.64 11.19
CA GLY A 109 -0.77 19.49 9.74
C GLY A 109 0.70 19.44 9.37
N GLN A 110 1.09 18.31 8.79
CA GLN A 110 2.42 18.10 8.26
C GLN A 110 2.31 17.55 6.85
N ALA A 111 3.01 18.19 5.92
CA ALA A 111 3.13 17.77 4.55
C ALA A 111 4.36 16.89 4.35
N LYS A 112 4.23 15.89 3.48
CA LYS A 112 5.34 15.06 3.04
C LYS A 112 5.81 15.49 1.66
N ILE A 113 6.88 16.28 1.63
CA ILE A 113 7.48 16.81 0.39
C ILE A 113 8.90 16.27 0.26
N LYS A 114 9.21 15.65 -0.89
CA LYS A 114 10.56 15.11 -1.20
C LYS A 114 11.18 14.30 -0.03
N ASN A 115 10.37 13.44 0.60
CA ASN A 115 10.70 12.65 1.80
C ASN A 115 11.05 13.42 3.09
N LYS A 116 10.89 14.75 3.11
CA LYS A 116 10.96 15.57 4.31
C LYS A 116 9.55 15.88 4.81
N THR A 117 9.43 16.04 6.13
CA THR A 117 8.19 16.45 6.78
C THR A 117 8.27 17.94 7.06
N ILE A 118 7.36 18.70 6.48
CA ILE A 118 7.33 20.17 6.56
C ILE A 118 6.00 20.59 7.19
N PRO A 119 6.00 21.49 8.20
CA PRO A 119 4.75 22.02 8.75
C PRO A 119 3.99 22.83 7.70
N LEU A 120 2.67 22.76 7.75
CA LEU A 120 1.77 23.45 6.84
C LEU A 120 1.52 24.91 7.28
N THR A 121 2.57 25.72 7.32
CA THR A 121 2.47 27.14 7.71
C THR A 121 2.31 28.06 6.52
N ASP A 122 2.98 27.75 5.39
CA ASP A 122 3.05 28.63 4.23
C ASP A 122 2.15 28.13 3.10
N ASN A 123 1.26 29.01 2.61
CA ASN A 123 0.37 28.70 1.49
C ASN A 123 1.14 28.48 0.17
N THR A 124 2.33 29.07 0.02
CA THR A 124 3.19 28.88 -1.15
C THR A 124 3.56 27.42 -1.36
N VAL A 125 3.86 26.69 -0.28
CA VAL A 125 4.22 25.27 -0.34
C VAL A 125 3.04 24.42 -0.81
N ILE A 126 1.82 24.82 -0.45
CA ILE A 126 0.58 24.15 -0.83
C ILE A 126 0.32 24.40 -2.31
N GLU A 127 0.35 25.66 -2.74
CA GLU A 127 0.13 26.06 -4.13
C GLU A 127 1.13 25.40 -5.09
N GLU A 128 2.41 25.33 -4.73
CA GLU A 128 3.44 24.67 -5.56
C GLU A 128 3.15 23.17 -5.80
N HIS A 129 2.58 22.47 -4.82
CA HIS A 129 2.36 21.02 -4.89
C HIS A 129 0.95 20.65 -5.35
N LEU A 130 -0.06 21.45 -4.98
CA LEU A 130 -1.48 21.17 -5.15
C LEU A 130 -2.20 22.18 -6.04
N GLY A 131 -1.53 23.23 -6.53
CA GLY A 131 -2.14 24.21 -7.43
C GLY A 131 -2.66 23.60 -8.75
N ARG A 132 -2.17 22.41 -9.12
CA ARG A 132 -2.71 21.62 -10.26
C ARG A 132 -4.10 21.05 -10.01
N PHE A 133 -4.54 21.02 -8.75
CA PHE A 133 -5.81 20.46 -8.28
C PHE A 133 -6.75 21.56 -7.78
N ASP A 134 -6.47 22.83 -8.13
CA ASP A 134 -7.21 24.02 -7.69
C ASP A 134 -7.21 24.24 -6.16
N VAL A 135 -6.20 23.73 -5.45
CA VAL A 135 -5.99 23.96 -4.01
C VAL A 135 -4.87 24.97 -3.83
N ILE A 136 -5.24 26.19 -3.45
CA ILE A 136 -4.29 27.32 -3.33
C ILE A 136 -3.92 27.55 -1.86
N CYS A 137 -4.90 27.44 -0.96
CA CYS A 137 -4.75 27.76 0.45
C CYS A 137 -5.04 26.56 1.38
N LEU A 138 -4.75 26.74 2.67
CA LEU A 138 -5.11 25.79 3.73
C LEU A 138 -6.62 25.57 3.84
N GLU A 139 -7.42 26.61 3.64
CA GLU A 139 -8.88 26.53 3.69
C GLU A 139 -9.43 25.60 2.60
N ASP A 140 -8.95 25.75 1.35
CA ASP A 140 -9.33 24.89 0.24
C ASP A 140 -8.97 23.42 0.52
N LEU A 141 -7.81 23.21 1.13
CA LEU A 141 -7.34 21.89 1.56
C LEU A 141 -8.28 21.28 2.61
N ILE A 142 -8.73 22.06 3.60
CA ILE A 142 -9.68 21.63 4.62
C ILE A 142 -11.04 21.30 3.99
N HIS A 143 -11.50 22.14 3.06
CA HIS A 143 -12.75 21.92 2.34
C HIS A 143 -12.74 20.62 1.54
N GLU A 144 -11.66 20.33 0.80
CA GLU A 144 -11.54 19.09 0.01
C GLU A 144 -11.41 17.81 0.86
N ILE A 145 -10.88 17.93 2.09
CA ILE A 145 -10.86 16.80 3.02
C ILE A 145 -12.26 16.56 3.61
N ALA A 146 -12.94 17.63 4.03
CA ALA A 146 -14.27 17.55 4.62
C ALA A 146 -15.31 17.05 3.62
N PHE A 147 -15.22 17.52 2.37
CA PHE A 147 -16.08 17.13 1.27
C PHE A 147 -15.24 16.37 0.24
N PRO A 148 -15.18 15.03 0.29
CA PRO A 148 -14.20 14.26 -0.44
C PRO A 148 -14.39 14.35 -1.97
N GLY A 149 -13.66 15.27 -2.60
CA GLY A 149 -13.70 15.54 -4.03
C GLY A 149 -12.98 14.51 -4.90
N LYS A 150 -12.64 14.92 -6.12
CA LYS A 150 -11.94 14.09 -7.12
C LYS A 150 -10.49 13.81 -6.71
N TYR A 151 -9.84 14.81 -6.10
CA TYR A 151 -8.40 14.79 -5.79
C TYR A 151 -8.09 14.40 -4.33
N PHE A 152 -9.06 13.78 -3.64
CA PHE A 152 -8.89 13.39 -2.24
C PHE A 152 -7.69 12.44 -2.02
N TRP A 153 -7.39 11.57 -2.98
CA TRP A 153 -6.32 10.58 -2.82
C TRP A 153 -4.94 11.24 -2.86
N GLU A 154 -4.77 12.22 -3.73
CA GLU A 154 -3.58 13.05 -3.89
C GLU A 154 -3.35 13.87 -2.63
N ILE A 155 -4.40 14.51 -2.12
CA ILE A 155 -4.39 15.28 -0.87
C ILE A 155 -4.07 14.38 0.34
N SER A 156 -4.74 13.23 0.47
CA SER A 156 -4.49 12.27 1.56
C SER A 156 -3.06 11.69 1.53
N ARG A 157 -2.43 11.62 0.36
CA ARG A 157 -1.03 11.21 0.20
C ARG A 157 -0.05 12.32 0.57
N PHE A 158 -0.42 13.57 0.35
CA PHE A 158 0.37 14.74 0.72
C PHE A 158 0.49 14.87 2.25
N PHE A 159 -0.55 14.55 3.00
CA PHE A 159 -0.49 14.52 4.46
C PHE A 159 0.41 13.40 5.02
N CYS A 160 1.19 13.76 6.03
CA CYS A 160 1.72 12.81 6.99
C CYS A 160 0.62 12.37 7.98
N PRO A 161 0.74 11.17 8.58
CA PRO A 161 -0.13 10.76 9.68
C PRO A 161 -0.11 11.80 10.81
N PHE A 162 -1.28 12.18 11.30
CA PHE A 162 -1.42 13.08 12.44
C PHE A 162 -0.99 12.34 13.69
N HIS A 163 0.06 12.81 14.35
CA HIS A 163 0.51 12.25 15.61
C HIS A 163 -0.28 12.93 16.73
N LEU A 164 -1.23 12.22 17.31
CA LEU A 164 -2.06 12.69 18.42
C LEU A 164 -1.40 12.38 19.77
N SER A 165 -1.78 13.14 20.80
CA SER A 165 -1.23 12.95 22.14
C SER A 165 -2.25 13.32 23.19
N VAL A 166 -2.39 12.49 24.23
CA VAL A 166 -3.22 12.84 25.39
C VAL A 166 -2.73 14.18 25.96
N ALA A 167 -3.64 15.15 26.08
CA ALA A 167 -3.32 16.48 26.57
C ALA A 167 -2.64 16.40 27.94
N ARG A 168 -1.60 17.23 28.17
CA ARG A 168 -0.83 17.21 29.44
C ARG A 168 -1.67 17.60 30.65
N HIS A 169 -2.75 18.37 30.43
CA HIS A 169 -3.70 18.79 31.46
C HIS A 169 -4.92 17.87 31.56
N ALA A 170 -4.96 16.79 30.77
CA ALA A 170 -5.99 15.78 30.95
C ALA A 170 -5.83 15.17 32.34
N THR A 171 -6.93 15.02 33.06
CA THR A 171 -6.99 14.44 34.41
C THR A 171 -6.53 12.98 34.45
N LYS A 172 -6.30 12.35 33.29
CA LYS A 172 -6.10 10.90 33.15
C LYS A 172 -4.84 10.57 32.35
N ASN A 173 -4.11 9.57 32.85
CA ASN A 173 -2.97 8.97 32.15
C ASN A 173 -3.41 8.22 30.88
N ARG A 174 -2.47 7.93 29.96
CA ARG A 174 -2.72 7.20 28.70
C ARG A 174 -3.57 5.93 28.87
N VAL A 175 -3.27 5.13 29.90
CA VAL A 175 -3.99 3.88 30.20
C VAL A 175 -5.42 4.14 30.67
N GLY A 176 -5.65 5.22 31.42
CA GLY A 176 -6.99 5.63 31.85
C GLY A 176 -7.84 6.11 30.68
N PHE A 177 -7.23 6.83 29.73
CA PHE A 177 -7.91 7.26 28.50
C PHE A 177 -8.38 6.09 27.66
N LEU A 178 -7.54 5.06 27.45
CA LEU A 178 -7.94 3.86 26.70
C LEU A 178 -9.13 3.12 27.34
N LYS A 179 -9.21 3.08 28.67
CA LYS A 179 -10.35 2.45 29.37
C LYS A 179 -11.67 3.20 29.13
N GLU A 180 -11.62 4.53 29.06
CA GLU A 180 -12.79 5.39 28.85
C GLU A 180 -13.23 5.46 27.38
N MET A 181 -12.27 5.36 26.46
CA MET A 181 -12.52 5.26 25.02
C MET A 181 -13.43 4.07 24.69
N GLY A 182 -13.43 3.05 25.56
CA GLY A 182 -14.29 1.89 25.43
C GLY A 182 -13.82 0.95 24.34
N LEU A 183 -14.77 0.29 23.67
CA LEU A 183 -14.44 -0.69 22.65
C LEU A 183 -13.97 -0.02 21.35
N PRO A 184 -12.90 -0.55 20.72
CA PRO A 184 -12.48 -0.14 19.39
C PRO A 184 -13.59 -0.45 18.38
N GLY A 185 -13.70 0.37 17.34
CA GLY A 185 -14.73 0.25 16.31
C GLY A 185 -15.30 1.58 15.83
N TYR A 186 -16.50 1.52 15.23
CA TYR A 186 -17.19 2.69 14.70
C TYR A 186 -17.81 3.53 15.83
N GLN A 187 -17.38 4.78 15.94
CA GLN A 187 -17.81 5.73 16.99
C GLN A 187 -18.75 6.83 16.47
N GLY A 188 -19.09 6.85 15.17
CA GLY A 188 -19.95 7.87 14.58
C GLY A 188 -19.41 9.29 14.82
N GLU A 189 -20.22 10.14 15.44
CA GLU A 189 -19.87 11.52 15.79
C GLU A 189 -19.07 11.66 17.09
N ARG A 190 -19.07 10.63 17.95
CA ARG A 190 -18.34 10.64 19.23
C ARG A 190 -16.84 10.76 19.04
N ILE A 191 -16.35 10.41 17.84
CA ILE A 191 -14.96 10.61 17.43
C ILE A 191 -14.51 12.07 17.56
N ASN A 192 -15.41 13.03 17.37
CA ASN A 192 -15.07 14.46 17.44
C ASN A 192 -14.70 14.89 18.86
N GLN A 193 -15.36 14.31 19.87
CA GLN A 193 -15.02 14.54 21.28
C GLN A 193 -13.64 13.95 21.61
N LEU A 194 -13.36 12.75 21.08
CA LEU A 194 -12.06 12.09 21.25
C LEU A 194 -10.93 12.87 20.58
N ILE A 195 -11.15 13.38 19.36
CA ILE A 195 -10.18 14.22 18.66
C ILE A 195 -9.89 15.48 19.48
N CYS A 196 -10.91 16.13 20.02
CA CYS A 196 -10.76 17.33 20.86
C CYS A 196 -9.91 17.05 22.11
N GLN A 197 -10.09 15.90 22.76
CA GLN A 197 -9.30 15.51 23.95
C GLN A 197 -7.85 15.13 23.64
N LEU A 198 -7.57 14.72 22.41
CA LEU A 198 -6.26 14.26 21.93
C LEU A 198 -5.47 15.35 21.20
N ASN A 199 -6.05 16.54 21.06
CA ASN A 199 -5.46 17.67 20.33
C ASN A 199 -4.66 18.60 21.24
#